data_AF-A0A965UTC7-F1
#
_entry.id   AF-A0A965UTC7-F1
#
_cell.length_a   1.000
_cell.length_b   1.000
_cell.length_c   1.000
_cell.angle_alpha   90.00
_cell.angle_beta   90.00
_cell.angle_gamma   90.00
#
_symmetry.space_group_name_H-M   'P 1'
#
loop_
_entity.id
_entity.type
_entity.pdbx_description
1 polymer ?
#
loop_
_entity_poly.entity_id
_entity_poly.type
_entity_poly.pdbx_seq_one_letter_code
_entity_poly.pdbx_strand_id
1 'polypeptide(L)'
;DGAIHCVFDLDSGAVAFRGLDQVSEDGLAVVHAKANDQFPLSVQFVRREQIVELPITELQIAGKINEPEPAVALQAAGDDTILQVGSGETARYLIWVDLTAAALDAALYDYEDDDGTSVSMLAEIRAEYTVDLGEELTRTANRSSLNFWLVLHRDLA
;
A
#
# COMPACT_ATOMS: atom_id res chain seq x y z
N ASP A 1 -6.96 -13.25 -9.06
CA ASP A 1 -5.48 -13.15 -9.04
C ASP A 1 -4.91 -13.23 -7.62
N GLY A 2 -5.74 -13.22 -6.57
CA GLY A 2 -5.29 -13.38 -5.19
C GLY A 2 -4.70 -12.10 -4.59
N ALA A 3 -4.77 -10.99 -5.33
CA ALA A 3 -4.26 -9.70 -4.91
C ALA A 3 -5.26 -9.01 -3.98
N ILE A 4 -4.72 -8.27 -3.02
CA ILE A 4 -5.49 -7.29 -2.26
C ILE A 4 -5.73 -6.10 -3.19
N HIS A 5 -6.98 -5.77 -3.47
CA HIS A 5 -7.33 -4.70 -4.39
C HIS A 5 -7.54 -3.38 -3.66
N CYS A 6 -6.72 -2.39 -3.99
CA CYS A 6 -6.72 -1.04 -3.48
C CYS A 6 -7.09 -0.05 -4.60
N VAL A 7 -7.91 0.93 -4.26
CA VAL A 7 -8.24 2.10 -5.09
C VAL A 7 -7.63 3.32 -4.44
N PHE A 8 -6.81 4.04 -5.20
CA PHE A 8 -6.17 5.29 -4.80
C PHE A 8 -6.81 6.45 -5.60
N ASP A 9 -7.59 7.28 -4.91
CA ASP A 9 -8.14 8.51 -5.47
C ASP A 9 -7.09 9.63 -5.52
N LEU A 10 -6.74 10.06 -6.72
CA LEU A 10 -5.75 11.09 -6.99
C LEU A 10 -6.19 12.49 -6.56
N ASP A 11 -7.50 12.77 -6.48
CA ASP A 11 -8.02 14.09 -6.11
C ASP A 11 -8.03 14.26 -4.59
N SER A 12 -8.54 13.27 -3.86
CA SER A 12 -8.66 13.33 -2.39
C SER A 12 -7.43 12.79 -1.67
N GLY A 13 -6.65 11.91 -2.31
CA GLY A 13 -5.62 11.13 -1.65
C GLY A 13 -6.16 9.87 -0.95
N ALA A 14 -7.48 9.66 -0.91
CA ALA A 14 -8.08 8.57 -0.17
C ALA A 14 -7.71 7.20 -0.76
N VAL A 15 -7.57 6.22 0.12
CA VAL A 15 -7.35 4.82 -0.21
C VAL A 15 -8.54 4.00 0.27
N ALA A 16 -9.07 3.18 -0.63
CA ALA A 16 -10.15 2.24 -0.33
C ALA A 16 -9.76 0.84 -0.80
N PHE A 17 -10.11 -0.18 -0.03
CA PHE A 17 -9.84 -1.56 -0.41
C PHE A 17 -11.14 -2.26 -0.81
N ARG A 18 -11.15 -2.91 -1.97
CA ARG A 18 -12.34 -3.59 -2.49
C ARG A 18 -12.56 -4.92 -1.78
N GLY A 19 -13.78 -5.15 -1.30
CA GLY A 19 -14.14 -6.38 -0.58
C GLY A 19 -13.69 -6.41 0.88
N LEU A 20 -13.13 -5.31 1.40
CA LEU A 20 -12.88 -5.11 2.82
C LEU A 20 -14.01 -4.23 3.35
N ASP A 21 -15.11 -4.85 3.78
CA ASP A 21 -16.27 -4.16 4.36
C ASP A 21 -15.95 -3.59 5.77
N GLN A 22 -14.76 -3.90 6.29
CA GLN A 22 -14.27 -3.40 7.57
C GLN A 22 -13.44 -2.13 7.35
N VAL A 23 -14.07 -1.00 7.64
CA VAL A 23 -13.39 0.27 7.89
C VAL A 23 -13.16 0.43 9.39
N SER A 24 -12.08 1.09 9.79
CA SER A 24 -11.87 1.51 11.18
C SER A 24 -13.03 2.39 11.65
N GLU A 25 -13.11 2.65 12.96
CA GLU A 25 -14.12 3.57 13.53
C GLU A 25 -14.06 4.98 12.90
N ASP A 26 -12.91 5.36 12.33
CA ASP A 26 -12.68 6.61 11.60
C ASP A 26 -12.93 6.52 10.08
N GLY A 27 -13.44 5.39 9.59
CA GLY A 27 -13.71 5.17 8.17
C GLY A 27 -12.48 4.83 7.32
N LEU A 28 -11.34 4.51 7.93
CA LEU A 28 -10.11 4.16 7.22
C LEU A 28 -10.12 2.68 6.86
N ALA A 29 -9.60 2.31 5.69
CA ALA A 29 -9.55 0.91 5.32
C ALA A 29 -8.57 0.12 6.22
N VAL A 30 -8.91 -1.16 6.47
CA VAL A 30 -8.14 -2.08 7.30
C VAL A 30 -7.70 -3.29 6.46
N VAL A 31 -6.38 -3.53 6.38
CA VAL A 31 -5.82 -4.74 5.76
C VAL A 31 -5.32 -5.69 6.85
N HIS A 32 -5.77 -6.94 6.83
CA HIS A 32 -5.27 -7.99 7.74
C HIS A 32 -4.12 -8.76 7.11
N ALA A 33 -2.99 -8.85 7.81
CA ALA A 33 -1.86 -9.68 7.40
C ALA A 33 -1.10 -10.24 8.62
N LYS A 34 -0.38 -11.35 8.44
CA LYS A 34 0.41 -12.04 9.47
C LYS A 34 1.91 -11.89 9.22
N ALA A 35 2.72 -12.28 10.20
CA ALA A 35 4.18 -12.35 10.07
C ALA A 35 4.58 -13.25 8.90
N ASN A 36 5.51 -12.78 8.07
CA ASN A 36 5.98 -13.45 6.85
C ASN A 36 4.91 -13.60 5.76
N ASP A 37 3.76 -12.95 5.87
CA ASP A 37 2.83 -12.89 4.76
C ASP A 37 3.49 -12.14 3.60
N GLN A 38 3.36 -12.75 2.43
CA GLN A 38 3.79 -12.21 1.16
C GLN A 38 2.59 -12.21 0.24
N PHE A 39 2.14 -11.03 -0.16
CA PHE A 39 0.92 -10.90 -0.95
C PHE A 39 1.05 -9.85 -2.04
N PRO A 40 0.33 -10.03 -3.18
CA PRO A 40 0.23 -8.98 -4.18
C PRO A 40 -0.72 -7.88 -3.70
N LEU A 41 -0.29 -6.63 -3.79
CA LEU A 41 -1.16 -5.45 -3.71
C LEU A 41 -1.44 -4.94 -5.12
N SER A 42 -2.71 -4.87 -5.48
CA SER A 42 -3.19 -4.32 -6.75
C SER A 42 -3.71 -2.91 -6.53
N VAL A 43 -3.02 -1.91 -7.05
CA VAL A 43 -3.39 -0.49 -6.93
C VAL A 43 -4.03 -0.01 -8.23
N GLN A 44 -5.24 0.50 -8.13
CA GLN A 44 -5.95 1.18 -9.20
C GLN A 44 -6.05 2.66 -8.88
N PHE A 45 -5.54 3.51 -9.78
CA PHE A 45 -5.65 4.95 -9.62
C PHE A 45 -6.97 5.45 -10.21
N VAL A 46 -7.67 6.30 -9.47
CA VAL A 46 -8.91 6.93 -9.93
C VAL A 46 -8.86 8.44 -9.79
N ARG A 47 -9.57 9.14 -10.65
CA ARG A 47 -9.82 10.58 -10.58
C ARG A 47 -11.25 10.82 -11.00
N ARG A 48 -12.05 11.51 -10.17
CA ARG A 48 -13.48 11.75 -10.44
C ARG A 48 -14.23 10.48 -10.85
N GLU A 49 -14.02 9.39 -10.09
CA GLU A 49 -14.62 8.07 -10.31
C GLU A 49 -14.18 7.33 -11.59
N GLN A 50 -13.28 7.92 -12.38
CA GLN A 50 -12.72 7.28 -13.58
C GLN A 50 -11.35 6.68 -13.30
N ILE A 51 -11.09 5.51 -13.85
CA ILE A 51 -9.78 4.87 -13.76
C ILE A 51 -8.80 5.65 -14.63
N VAL A 52 -7.63 5.95 -14.05
CA VAL A 52 -6.56 6.67 -14.71
C VAL A 52 -5.36 5.75 -14.83
N GLU A 53 -4.94 5.50 -16.07
CA GLU A 53 -3.65 4.87 -16.35
C GLU A 53 -2.55 5.91 -16.20
N LEU A 54 -1.59 5.63 -15.32
CA LEU A 54 -0.43 6.48 -15.06
C LEU A 54 0.84 5.77 -15.55
N PRO A 55 1.80 6.47 -16.17
CA PRO A 55 3.11 5.87 -16.47
C PRO A 55 3.94 5.82 -15.18
N ILE A 56 3.57 4.88 -14.30
CA ILE A 56 4.18 4.65 -12.99
C ILE A 56 5.64 4.22 -13.20
N THR A 57 6.55 4.88 -12.50
CA THR A 57 7.98 4.55 -12.43
C THR A 57 8.37 4.01 -11.06
N GLU A 58 7.57 4.31 -10.04
CA GLU A 58 7.76 3.74 -8.71
C GLU A 58 6.42 3.62 -7.99
N LEU A 59 6.23 2.52 -7.27
CA LEU A 59 5.05 2.30 -6.44
C LEU A 59 5.47 1.57 -5.17
N GLN A 60 5.24 2.20 -4.03
CA GLN A 60 5.67 1.71 -2.73
C GLN A 60 4.53 1.79 -1.73
N ILE A 61 4.59 0.91 -0.73
CA ILE A 61 3.81 1.03 0.50
C ILE A 61 4.78 1.07 1.68
N ALA A 62 4.55 2.01 2.59
CA ALA A 62 5.34 2.16 3.80
C ALA A 62 4.38 2.15 5.00
N GLY A 63 4.84 1.63 6.14
CA GLY A 63 4.04 1.58 7.35
C GLY A 63 4.83 1.90 8.62
N LYS A 64 4.14 2.32 9.68
CA LYS A 64 4.71 2.59 10.99
C LYS A 64 3.74 2.19 12.12
N ILE A 65 4.24 1.42 13.09
CA ILE A 65 3.43 0.84 14.17
C ILE A 65 3.29 1.81 15.35
N ASN A 66 4.33 2.55 15.77
CA ASN A 66 4.23 3.69 16.71
C ASN A 66 5.48 4.60 16.67
N GLU A 67 5.43 5.81 17.24
CA GLU A 67 6.62 6.61 17.55
C GLU A 67 7.27 6.11 18.85
N PRO A 68 8.61 5.94 18.96
CA PRO A 68 9.71 6.46 18.12
C PRO A 68 10.28 5.48 17.09
N GLU A 69 9.56 4.42 16.72
CA GLU A 69 10.09 3.36 15.85
C GLU A 69 10.35 3.85 14.40
N PRO A 70 11.36 3.28 13.72
CA PRO A 70 11.62 3.59 12.31
C PRO A 70 10.45 3.12 11.43
N ALA A 71 10.20 3.86 10.34
CA ALA A 71 9.23 3.42 9.33
C ALA A 71 9.68 2.09 8.73
N VAL A 72 8.77 1.12 8.69
CA VAL A 72 8.96 -0.14 8.00
C VAL A 72 8.61 0.08 6.53
N ALA A 73 9.60 -0.05 5.65
CA ALA A 73 9.32 -0.17 4.23
C ALA A 73 8.69 -1.54 3.99
N LEU A 74 7.39 -1.55 3.68
CA LEU A 74 6.65 -2.75 3.29
C LEU A 74 6.89 -2.93 1.78
N GLN A 75 8.12 -3.31 1.43
CA GLN A 75 8.64 -3.10 0.08
C GLN A 75 7.98 -4.03 -0.97
N ALA A 76 7.83 -3.51 -2.20
CA ALA A 76 8.51 -4.06 -3.38
C ALA A 76 9.15 -2.92 -4.19
N ALA A 77 10.29 -3.23 -4.81
CA ALA A 77 11.34 -2.30 -5.20
C ALA A 77 11.36 -2.00 -6.71
N GLY A 78 11.32 -0.73 -7.11
CA GLY A 78 11.72 -0.23 -8.44
C GLY A 78 10.93 -0.75 -9.67
N ASP A 79 11.16 -0.11 -10.82
CA ASP A 79 10.50 -0.36 -12.12
C ASP A 79 10.34 -1.86 -12.48
N ASP A 80 11.33 -2.70 -12.15
CA ASP A 80 11.34 -4.13 -12.52
C ASP A 80 10.42 -5.03 -11.67
N THR A 81 9.75 -4.49 -10.64
CA THR A 81 8.81 -5.26 -9.79
C THR A 81 7.35 -4.84 -9.94
N ILE A 82 7.08 -3.76 -10.69
CA ILE A 82 5.73 -3.24 -10.90
C ILE A 82 5.15 -3.89 -12.16
N LEU A 83 4.11 -4.70 -11.98
CA LEU A 83 3.40 -5.31 -13.10
C LEU A 83 2.11 -4.53 -13.40
N GLN A 84 2.07 -3.85 -14.54
CA GLN A 84 0.81 -3.31 -15.05
C GLN A 84 -0.09 -4.46 -15.56
N VAL A 85 -1.34 -4.45 -15.14
CA VAL A 85 -2.38 -5.37 -15.60
C VAL A 85 -3.50 -4.57 -16.25
N GLY A 86 -3.86 -4.95 -17.47
CA GLY A 86 -4.86 -4.22 -18.25
C GLY A 86 -4.38 -2.86 -18.72
N SER A 87 -5.29 -2.10 -19.32
CA SER A 87 -5.06 -0.75 -19.82
C SER A 87 -6.37 0.05 -19.85
N GLY A 88 -6.26 1.37 -19.98
CA GLY A 88 -7.37 2.31 -19.97
C GLY A 88 -8.27 2.12 -18.74
N GLU A 89 -9.55 1.86 -18.97
CA GLU A 89 -10.57 1.67 -17.92
C GLU A 89 -10.40 0.39 -17.09
N THR A 90 -9.37 -0.41 -17.35
CA THR A 90 -9.06 -1.62 -16.57
C THR A 90 -7.66 -1.59 -15.95
N ALA A 91 -6.92 -0.49 -16.13
CA ALA A 91 -5.56 -0.36 -15.65
C ALA A 91 -5.47 -0.51 -14.12
N ARG A 92 -4.48 -1.30 -13.70
CA ARG A 92 -4.07 -1.48 -12.30
C ARG A 92 -2.61 -1.94 -12.25
N TYR A 93 -1.95 -1.66 -11.15
CA TYR A 93 -0.53 -1.93 -10.93
C TYR A 93 -0.39 -2.92 -9.79
N LEU A 94 0.34 -4.01 -10.02
CA LEU A 94 0.65 -5.00 -9.01
C LEU A 94 2.05 -4.73 -8.47
N ILE A 95 2.15 -4.65 -7.15
CA ILE A 95 3.41 -4.74 -6.42
C ILE A 95 3.32 -5.91 -5.44
N TRP A 96 4.47 -6.47 -5.08
CA TRP A 96 4.53 -7.44 -3.99
C TRP A 96 4.67 -6.69 -2.67
N VAL A 97 4.00 -7.15 -1.63
CA VAL A 97 4.19 -6.63 -0.27
C VAL A 97 4.82 -7.76 0.52
N ASP A 98 6.03 -7.51 1.02
CA ASP A 98 6.75 -8.45 1.88
C ASP A 98 6.73 -7.96 3.33
N LEU A 99 5.99 -8.68 4.18
CA LEU A 99 5.97 -8.45 5.62
C LEU A 99 7.00 -9.33 6.30
N THR A 100 8.29 -9.08 6.01
CA THR A 100 9.38 -9.88 6.60
C THR A 100 9.30 -9.88 8.13
N ALA A 101 9.45 -11.06 8.74
CA ALA A 101 9.49 -11.18 10.20
C ALA A 101 10.51 -10.25 10.85
N ALA A 102 11.67 -9.99 10.23
CA ALA A 102 12.68 -9.10 10.84
C ALA A 102 12.18 -7.65 11.03
N ALA A 103 11.39 -7.12 10.09
CA ALA A 103 10.80 -5.80 10.21
C ALA A 103 9.64 -5.77 11.21
N LEU A 104 8.93 -6.89 11.31
CA LEU A 104 7.83 -7.07 12.26
C LEU A 104 8.35 -7.30 13.69
N ASP A 105 9.31 -8.19 13.90
CA ASP A 105 9.97 -8.49 15.16
C ASP A 105 10.63 -7.24 15.74
N ALA A 106 11.21 -6.38 14.91
CA ALA A 106 11.75 -5.09 15.35
C ALA A 106 10.66 -4.10 15.83
N ALA A 107 9.47 -4.13 15.23
CA ALA A 107 8.34 -3.27 15.58
C ALA A 107 7.42 -3.87 16.67
N LEU A 108 7.53 -5.19 16.90
CA LEU A 108 6.78 -5.94 17.90
C LEU A 108 7.65 -6.39 19.08
N TYR A 109 8.91 -5.93 19.15
CA TYR A 109 9.90 -6.35 20.16
C TYR A 109 9.40 -6.15 21.60
N ASP A 110 8.58 -5.11 21.85
CA ASP A 110 8.02 -4.85 23.18
C ASP A 110 6.72 -5.64 23.48
N TYR A 111 6.19 -6.41 22.52
CA TYR A 111 4.93 -7.16 22.63
C TYR A 111 5.14 -8.68 22.73
N GLU A 112 6.35 -9.14 23.09
CA GLU A 112 6.77 -10.55 23.04
C GLU A 112 5.80 -11.55 23.69
N ASP A 113 5.07 -11.15 24.74
CA ASP A 113 4.19 -12.02 25.53
C ASP A 113 2.69 -12.07 25.11
N ASP A 114 2.26 -11.22 24.17
CA ASP A 114 0.84 -11.08 23.81
C ASP A 114 0.46 -11.94 22.59
N ASP A 115 0.27 -13.25 22.81
CA ASP A 115 -0.32 -14.18 21.82
C ASP A 115 -1.77 -13.77 21.46
N GLY A 116 -2.13 -13.86 20.18
CA GLY A 116 -3.48 -13.52 19.70
C GLY A 116 -3.79 -12.02 19.55
N THR A 117 -2.76 -11.18 19.41
CA THR A 117 -2.93 -9.72 19.43
C THR A 117 -2.89 -9.13 18.02
N SER A 118 -3.79 -8.19 17.78
CA SER A 118 -3.81 -7.36 16.57
C SER A 118 -3.03 -6.07 16.82
N VAL A 119 -2.10 -5.75 15.93
CA VAL A 119 -1.29 -4.53 16.00
C VAL A 119 -1.62 -3.66 14.79
N SER A 120 -2.03 -2.43 15.06
CA SER A 120 -2.39 -1.48 14.01
C SER A 120 -1.16 -0.67 13.57
N MET A 121 -0.97 -0.55 12.27
CA MET A 121 0.10 0.20 11.61
C MET A 121 -0.52 1.29 10.74
N LEU A 122 -0.04 2.53 10.85
CA LEU A 122 -0.36 3.58 9.88
C LEU A 122 0.46 3.35 8.62
N ALA A 123 -0.21 3.18 7.49
CA ALA A 123 0.40 2.93 6.20
C ALA A 123 0.09 4.03 5.18
N GLU A 124 0.97 4.21 4.20
CA GLU A 124 0.86 5.16 3.10
C GLU A 124 1.31 4.48 1.81
N ILE A 125 0.60 4.74 0.71
CA ILE A 125 1.04 4.37 -0.65
C ILE A 125 1.71 5.58 -1.29
N ARG A 126 2.87 5.38 -1.90
CA ARG A 126 3.60 6.40 -2.67
C ARG A 126 3.73 5.96 -4.11
N ALA A 127 3.37 6.83 -5.02
CA ALA A 127 3.50 6.63 -6.45
C ALA A 127 4.37 7.72 -7.07
N GLU A 128 5.37 7.31 -7.83
CA GLU A 128 6.10 8.17 -8.77
C GLU A 128 5.64 7.84 -10.19
N TYR A 129 5.42 8.87 -10.99
CA TYR A 129 5.04 8.71 -12.39
C TYR A 129 5.51 9.88 -13.24
N THR A 130 5.68 9.62 -14.53
CA THR A 130 6.02 10.68 -15.50
C THR A 130 4.76 11.41 -15.96
N VAL A 131 4.83 12.73 -16.05
CA VAL A 131 3.80 13.57 -16.64
C VAL A 131 4.35 14.20 -17.90
N ASP A 132 3.74 13.89 -19.03
CA ASP A 132 3.96 14.60 -20.29
C ASP A 132 3.11 15.87 -20.29
N LEU A 133 3.78 17.02 -20.36
CA LEU A 133 3.16 18.35 -20.40
C LEU A 133 3.12 18.93 -21.82
N GLY A 134 3.52 18.16 -22.84
CA GLY A 134 3.70 18.60 -24.22
C GLY A 134 5.06 19.27 -24.46
N GLU A 135 5.35 19.60 -25.73
CA GLU A 135 6.57 20.30 -26.17
C GLU A 135 7.88 19.69 -25.63
N GLU A 136 7.97 18.36 -25.60
CA GLU A 136 9.13 17.60 -25.06
C GLU A 136 9.38 17.81 -23.56
N LEU A 137 8.46 18.43 -22.83
CA LEU A 137 8.56 18.62 -21.39
C LEU A 137 7.93 17.45 -20.65
N THR A 138 8.79 16.56 -20.16
CA THR A 138 8.42 15.53 -19.18
C THR A 138 8.81 15.97 -17.78
N ARG A 139 7.95 15.69 -16.79
CA ARG A 139 8.26 15.90 -15.37
C ARG A 139 7.93 14.66 -14.57
N THR A 140 8.79 14.35 -13.61
CA THR A 140 8.48 13.37 -12.57
C THR A 140 7.51 14.00 -11.57
N ALA A 141 6.38 13.35 -11.35
CA ALA A 141 5.42 13.69 -10.31
C ALA A 141 5.46 12.61 -9.22
N ASN A 142 5.32 13.06 -7.98
CA ASN A 142 5.27 12.21 -6.81
C ASN A 142 3.94 12.46 -6.09
N ARG A 143 3.21 11.38 -5.77
CA ARG A 143 1.96 11.48 -5.03
C ARG A 143 1.87 10.39 -3.97
N SER A 144 1.61 10.82 -2.74
CA SER A 144 1.29 9.94 -1.62
C SER A 144 -0.20 9.93 -1.31
N SER A 145 -0.70 8.80 -0.83
CA SER A 145 -2.05 8.68 -0.30
C SER A 145 -2.20 9.40 1.04
N LEU A 146 -3.44 9.54 1.50
CA LEU A 146 -3.69 9.68 2.93
C LEU A 146 -3.27 8.40 3.65
N ASN A 147 -2.98 8.52 4.94
CA ASN A 147 -2.69 7.36 5.75
C ASN A 147 -3.93 6.47 5.90
N PHE A 148 -3.73 5.17 5.94
CA PHE A 148 -4.76 4.17 6.25
C PHE A 148 -4.20 3.16 7.25
N TRP A 149 -5.08 2.34 7.83
CA TRP A 149 -4.66 1.35 8.83
C TRP A 149 -4.37 0.00 8.18
N LEU A 150 -3.23 -0.59 8.53
CA LEU A 150 -2.94 -1.98 8.26
C LEU A 150 -2.88 -2.71 9.60
N VAL A 151 -3.74 -3.70 9.80
CA VAL A 151 -3.84 -4.46 11.03
C VAL A 151 -3.08 -5.78 10.86
N LEU A 152 -2.02 -5.92 11.63
CA LEU A 152 -1.20 -7.11 11.64
C LEU A 152 -1.70 -8.05 12.73
N HIS A 153 -1.97 -9.30 12.37
CA HIS A 153 -2.32 -10.33 13.35
C HIS A 153 -1.09 -11.17 13.64
N ARG A 154 -0.63 -11.16 14.89
CA ARG A 154 0.45 -12.06 15.30
C ARG A 154 -0.11 -13.48 15.42
N ASP A 155 0.51 -14.42 14.74
CA ASP A 155 0.26 -15.86 14.91
C ASP A 155 1.63 -16.49 15.21
N LEU A 156 1.77 -17.10 16.39
CA LEU A 156 3.03 -17.71 16.84
C LEU A 156 3.22 -19.16 16.33
N ALA A 157 2.34 -19.63 15.45
CA ALA A 157 2.32 -21.00 14.94
C ALA A 157 3.29 -21.25 13.77
#